data_AF-A0A3N5PT12-F1
#
_entry.id   AF-A0A3N5PT12-F1
#
_cell.length_a   1.000
_cell.length_b   1.000
_cell.length_c   1.000
_cell.angle_alpha   90.00
_cell.angle_beta   90.00
_cell.angle_gamma   90.00
#
_symmetry.space_group_name_H-M   'P 1'
#
loop_
_entity.id
_entity.type
_entity.pdbx_description
1 polymer ?
#
loop_
_entity_poly.entity_id
_entity_poly.type
_entity_poly.pdbx_seq_one_letter_code
_entity_poly.pdbx_strand_id
1 'polypeptide(L)'
;MQTEVKENRSWVVIYDVGFLHEGNTITTTFTPIDSLTGKGFGGPSHCALVTDTLLKKDWLLMFRFDADINQNVLERFDATEGDFEPTGERVTGVDFYQPWNMGYTLGTVRPVIMLGEGSLCYADELSRPFARIRFKESGVQPVSGWAAINDQSGDGRPDLVIAGGSTNGTVILLTLDSTASSVAYNNDPLPQVSARMFGTTLEVVTTQPVMISAQLVTTDGRMFPTQSPTQGSAGMNRFDLRQALEGHPAGACIMHVRVGDKVIGINFVR
;
A
#
# COMPACT_ATOMS: atom_id res chain seq x y z
N MET A 1 8.75 24.70 27.57
CA MET A 1 10.18 24.44 27.27
C MET A 1 10.22 23.97 25.83
N GLN A 2 10.59 24.86 24.91
CA GLN A 2 10.68 24.57 23.48
C GLN A 2 11.77 23.52 23.29
N THR A 3 11.41 22.34 22.78
CA THR A 3 12.37 21.35 22.32
C THR A 3 13.05 21.90 21.08
N GLU A 4 14.35 22.22 21.20
CA GLU A 4 15.23 22.50 20.08
C GLU A 4 15.02 21.46 18.98
N VAL A 5 14.76 21.96 17.77
CA VAL A 5 14.76 21.18 16.54
C VAL A 5 16.19 20.69 16.34
N LYS A 6 16.48 19.44 16.73
CA LYS A 6 17.79 18.83 16.44
C LYS A 6 18.01 18.84 14.92
N GLU A 7 19.14 19.42 14.55
CA GLU A 7 19.68 19.56 13.21
C GLU A 7 19.78 18.22 12.47
N ASN A 8 19.90 18.33 11.14
CA ASN A 8 20.02 17.26 10.14
C ASN A 8 20.79 16.02 10.64
N ARG A 9 20.06 15.02 11.14
CA ARG A 9 20.58 13.68 11.40
C ARG A 9 20.56 12.90 10.08
N SER A 10 21.64 12.18 9.78
CA SER A 10 21.63 11.11 8.77
C SER A 10 20.87 9.90 9.32
N TRP A 11 19.83 9.49 8.62
CA TRP A 11 18.94 8.39 9.04
C TRP A 11 19.34 7.08 8.40
N VAL A 12 19.77 7.12 7.14
CA VAL A 12 20.37 6.01 6.42
C VAL A 12 21.69 6.49 5.85
N VAL A 13 22.72 5.65 5.98
CA VAL A 13 24.07 5.92 5.51
C VAL A 13 24.55 4.68 4.78
N ILE A 14 25.08 4.86 3.59
CA ILE A 14 25.84 3.84 2.87
C ILE A 14 27.29 3.96 3.34
N TYR A 15 27.86 2.84 3.76
CA TYR A 15 29.27 2.78 4.15
C TYR A 15 30.02 1.88 3.18
N ASP A 16 31.21 2.31 2.77
CA ASP A 16 32.26 1.40 2.34
C ASP A 16 32.83 0.72 3.60
N VAL A 17 32.91 -0.61 3.58
CA VAL A 17 33.35 -1.40 4.72
C VAL A 17 34.63 -2.13 4.37
N GLY A 18 35.76 -1.59 4.83
CA GLY A 18 37.07 -2.18 4.64
C GLY A 18 37.40 -3.20 5.72
N PHE A 19 37.96 -4.35 5.34
CA PHE A 19 38.44 -5.39 6.26
C PHE A 19 39.95 -5.54 6.16
N LEU A 20 40.66 -5.40 7.28
CA LEU A 20 42.09 -5.65 7.40
C LEU A 20 42.31 -6.89 8.27
N HIS A 21 43.08 -7.86 7.75
CA HIS A 21 43.42 -9.09 8.46
C HIS A 21 44.87 -9.02 8.94
N GLU A 22 45.09 -9.06 10.25
CA GLU A 22 46.42 -9.13 10.87
C GLU A 22 46.49 -10.35 11.79
N GLY A 23 47.09 -11.44 11.29
CA GLY A 23 47.08 -12.72 11.97
C GLY A 23 45.66 -13.27 12.13
N ASN A 24 45.22 -13.44 13.39
CA ASN A 24 43.86 -13.91 13.73
C ASN A 24 42.89 -12.76 14.06
N THR A 25 43.31 -11.51 13.87
CA THR A 25 42.47 -10.33 14.13
C THR A 25 41.96 -9.75 12.81
N ILE A 26 40.67 -9.44 12.77
CA ILE A 26 40.03 -8.69 11.68
C ILE A 26 39.69 -7.31 12.22
N THR A 27 40.20 -6.26 11.58
CA THR A 27 39.82 -4.88 11.86
C THR A 27 38.91 -4.38 10.74
N THR A 28 37.78 -3.80 11.12
CA THR A 28 36.80 -3.24 10.19
C THR A 28 36.86 -1.72 10.22
N THR A 29 36.87 -1.10 9.04
CA THR A 29 36.77 0.36 8.86
C THR A 29 35.46 0.68 8.15
N PHE A 30 34.83 1.80 8.53
CA PHE A 30 33.57 2.26 7.94
C PHE A 30 33.79 3.66 7.38
N THR A 31 33.69 3.82 6.07
CA THR A 31 33.82 5.10 5.39
C THR A 31 32.47 5.46 4.78
N PRO A 32 31.77 6.52 5.23
CA PRO A 32 30.48 6.88 4.67
C PRO A 32 30.66 7.31 3.20
N ILE A 33 29.84 6.75 2.31
CA ILE A 33 29.78 7.08 0.88
C ILE A 33 28.67 8.10 0.63
N ASP A 34 27.45 7.80 1.09
CA ASP A 34 26.29 8.67 0.94
C ASP A 34 25.34 8.55 2.14
N SER A 35 24.47 9.55 2.34
CA SER A 35 23.46 9.49 3.39
C SER A 35 22.19 10.27 3.09
N LEU A 36 21.06 9.72 3.53
CA LEU A 36 19.79 10.43 3.58
C LEU A 36 19.66 11.19 4.91
N THR A 37 19.51 12.51 4.80
CA THR A 37 19.31 13.42 5.94
C THR A 37 17.93 14.07 5.85
N GLY A 38 17.34 14.40 7.00
CA GLY A 38 16.15 15.25 7.04
C GLY A 38 15.35 15.16 8.33
N LYS A 39 14.25 15.91 8.37
CA LYS A 39 13.38 16.06 9.54
C LYS A 39 12.26 15.02 9.54
N GLY A 40 11.90 14.51 10.71
CA GLY A 40 10.66 13.75 10.90
C GLY A 40 10.64 12.34 10.29
N PHE A 41 11.79 11.70 10.08
CA PHE A 41 11.79 10.26 9.79
C PHE A 41 11.26 9.50 11.02
N GLY A 42 10.28 8.63 10.81
CA GLY A 42 9.98 7.57 11.76
C GLY A 42 11.23 6.72 11.95
N GLY A 43 11.45 6.11 13.12
CA GLY A 43 12.67 5.37 13.43
C GLY A 43 13.06 4.28 12.41
N PRO A 44 14.18 3.56 12.65
CA PRO A 44 14.82 2.64 11.69
C PRO A 44 13.98 1.46 11.17
N SER A 45 12.72 1.30 11.59
CA SER A 45 11.83 0.20 11.24
C SER A 45 10.89 0.47 10.05
N HIS A 46 11.14 1.53 9.26
CA HIS A 46 10.21 1.93 8.19
C HIS A 46 10.86 2.08 6.81
N CYS A 47 11.96 1.39 6.57
CA CYS A 47 12.55 1.28 5.24
C CYS A 47 12.62 -0.16 4.76
N ALA A 48 12.62 -0.34 3.44
CA ALA A 48 12.86 -1.62 2.80
C ALA A 48 13.85 -1.42 1.66
N LEU A 49 14.83 -2.32 1.55
CA LEU A 49 15.67 -2.44 0.37
C LEU A 49 15.15 -3.58 -0.48
N VAL A 50 14.99 -3.36 -1.78
CA VAL A 50 14.43 -4.33 -2.73
C VAL A 50 15.29 -4.40 -3.97
N THR A 51 15.83 -5.57 -4.26
CA THR A 51 16.54 -5.81 -5.51
C THR A 51 15.55 -6.20 -6.60
N ASP A 52 15.47 -5.37 -7.62
CA ASP A 52 14.77 -5.62 -8.88
C ASP A 52 15.76 -6.15 -9.92
N THR A 53 15.74 -7.46 -10.11
CA THR A 53 16.65 -8.13 -11.04
C THR A 53 16.29 -7.88 -12.51
N LEU A 54 15.03 -7.54 -12.79
CA LEU A 54 14.56 -7.25 -14.15
C LEU A 54 15.02 -5.88 -14.60
N LEU A 55 14.85 -4.87 -13.73
CA LEU A 55 15.29 -3.50 -14.00
C LEU A 55 16.78 -3.28 -13.69
N LYS A 56 17.42 -4.24 -13.01
CA LYS A 56 18.79 -4.13 -12.46
C LYS A 56 18.92 -2.91 -11.55
N LYS A 57 17.98 -2.82 -10.60
CA LYS A 57 17.88 -1.70 -9.67
C LYS A 57 17.79 -2.18 -8.24
N ASP A 58 18.42 -1.46 -7.34
CA ASP A 58 18.23 -1.61 -5.90
C ASP A 58 17.37 -0.45 -5.40
N TRP A 59 16.10 -0.74 -5.09
CA TRP A 59 15.16 0.26 -4.60
C TRP A 59 15.25 0.37 -3.08
N LEU A 60 15.59 1.55 -2.58
CA LEU A 60 15.35 1.90 -1.18
C LEU A 60 13.98 2.59 -1.07
N LEU A 61 13.06 1.97 -0.35
CA LEU A 61 11.81 2.58 0.06
C LEU A 61 11.94 3.13 1.46
N MET A 62 11.50 4.36 1.65
CA MET A 62 11.70 5.08 2.90
C MET A 62 10.44 5.83 3.31
N PHE A 63 9.90 5.49 4.48
CA PHE A 63 8.84 6.29 5.10
C PHE A 63 9.44 7.48 5.84
N ARG A 64 9.01 8.69 5.49
CA ARG A 64 9.51 9.93 6.09
C ARG A 64 8.45 11.01 6.15
N PHE A 65 8.67 12.01 6.98
CA PHE A 65 7.91 13.25 6.90
C PHE A 65 8.41 14.10 5.73
N ASP A 66 7.49 14.61 4.92
CA ASP A 66 7.76 15.59 3.88
C ASP A 66 7.26 16.97 4.35
N ALA A 67 8.21 17.88 4.54
CA ALA A 67 7.93 19.21 5.05
C ALA A 67 7.25 20.11 4.03
N ASP A 68 7.43 19.86 2.72
CA ASP A 68 6.85 20.69 1.66
C ASP A 68 5.33 20.55 1.62
N ILE A 69 4.85 19.34 1.92
CA ILE A 69 3.41 19.02 1.96
C ILE A 69 2.87 18.77 3.38
N ASN A 70 3.71 18.96 4.41
CA ASN A 70 3.37 18.80 5.82
C ASN A 70 2.69 17.44 6.13
N GLN A 71 3.21 16.35 5.55
CA GLN A 71 2.61 15.02 5.65
C GLN A 71 3.67 13.91 5.61
N ASN A 72 3.36 12.76 6.19
CA ASN A 72 4.18 11.56 5.98
C ASN A 72 4.00 10.98 4.57
N VAL A 73 5.11 10.57 3.99
CA VAL A 73 5.19 9.96 2.66
C VAL A 73 6.04 8.69 2.71
N LEU A 74 5.73 7.75 1.84
CA LEU A 74 6.69 6.73 1.42
C LEU A 74 7.33 7.24 0.12
N GLU A 75 8.65 7.37 0.12
CA GLU A 75 9.43 7.79 -1.04
C GLU A 75 10.37 6.67 -1.48
N ARG A 76 10.59 6.58 -2.79
CA ARG A 76 11.49 5.61 -3.39
C ARG A 76 12.76 6.27 -3.92
N PHE A 77 13.88 5.67 -3.58
CA PHE A 77 15.21 6.02 -4.04
C PHE A 77 15.79 4.86 -4.85
N ASP A 78 16.52 5.19 -5.89
CA ASP A 78 17.47 4.29 -6.54
C ASP A 78 18.75 4.27 -5.70
N ALA A 79 19.21 3.09 -5.29
CA ALA A 79 20.41 2.88 -4.49
C ALA A 79 21.46 2.02 -5.23
N THR A 80 21.28 1.78 -6.53
CA THR A 80 22.03 0.77 -7.31
C THR A 80 23.54 1.05 -7.34
N GLU A 81 23.92 2.31 -7.45
CA GLU A 81 25.33 2.72 -7.63
C GLU A 81 25.97 3.22 -6.33
N GLY A 82 25.38 2.90 -5.17
CA GLY A 82 25.92 3.31 -3.87
C GLY A 82 25.58 4.74 -3.45
N ASP A 83 24.69 5.40 -4.19
CA ASP A 83 24.12 6.72 -3.89
C ASP A 83 22.59 6.63 -3.81
N PHE A 84 21.95 7.47 -3.00
CA PHE A 84 20.49 7.54 -2.89
C PHE A 84 19.88 8.58 -3.84
N GLU A 85 19.55 8.16 -5.05
CA GLU A 85 18.92 9.04 -6.04
C GLU A 85 17.37 9.01 -5.91
N PRO A 86 16.70 10.14 -5.58
CA PRO A 86 15.25 10.17 -5.47
C PRO A 86 14.59 9.97 -6.83
N THR A 87 13.64 9.05 -6.91
CA THR A 87 12.90 8.76 -8.16
C THR A 87 11.80 9.79 -8.45
N GLY A 88 11.49 10.65 -7.47
CA GLY A 88 10.35 11.56 -7.49
C GLY A 88 9.01 10.89 -7.16
N GLU A 89 8.96 9.57 -7.03
CA GLU A 89 7.75 8.86 -6.61
C GLU A 89 7.54 8.99 -5.09
N ARG A 90 6.49 9.71 -4.71
CA ARG A 90 6.05 9.90 -3.32
C ARG A 90 4.59 9.50 -3.21
N VAL A 91 4.28 8.62 -2.27
CA VAL A 91 2.90 8.19 -1.98
C VAL A 91 2.53 8.57 -0.55
N THR A 92 1.30 9.05 -0.39
CA THR A 92 0.76 9.51 0.90
C THR A 92 -0.41 8.63 1.33
N GLY A 93 -0.84 8.75 2.59
CA GLY A 93 -1.99 8.02 3.13
C GLY A 93 -1.61 7.10 4.29
N VAL A 94 -2.62 6.68 5.06
CA VAL A 94 -2.42 5.90 6.30
C VAL A 94 -1.98 4.46 6.07
N ASP A 95 -2.03 3.98 4.82
CA ASP A 95 -1.66 2.60 4.47
C ASP A 95 -0.19 2.46 4.03
N PHE A 96 0.51 3.57 3.77
CA PHE A 96 1.87 3.61 3.21
C PHE A 96 2.94 3.79 4.29
N TYR A 97 2.92 2.95 5.32
CA TYR A 97 3.96 2.92 6.37
C TYR A 97 4.54 1.51 6.47
N GLN A 98 5.75 1.35 7.05
CA GLN A 98 6.40 0.04 7.23
C GLN A 98 6.44 -0.79 5.93
N PRO A 99 7.25 -0.42 4.93
CA PRO A 99 7.45 -1.28 3.78
C PRO A 99 8.15 -2.59 4.18
N TRP A 100 7.62 -3.71 3.69
CA TRP A 100 8.16 -5.06 3.84
C TRP A 100 8.51 -5.62 2.48
N ASN A 101 9.78 -5.95 2.28
CA ASN A 101 10.26 -6.55 1.04
C ASN A 101 9.74 -8.00 0.92
N MET A 102 8.80 -8.21 0.00
CA MET A 102 8.35 -9.55 -0.40
C MET A 102 9.12 -10.08 -1.62
N GLY A 103 9.83 -9.23 -2.36
CA GLY A 103 10.60 -9.60 -3.54
C GLY A 103 9.73 -10.36 -4.55
N TYR A 104 10.26 -11.42 -5.12
CA TYR A 104 9.56 -12.25 -6.11
C TYR A 104 8.78 -13.43 -5.48
N THR A 105 8.60 -13.43 -4.15
CA THR A 105 8.07 -14.61 -3.42
C THR A 105 6.65 -14.99 -3.82
N LEU A 106 5.85 -14.05 -4.32
CA LEU A 106 4.48 -14.28 -4.80
C LEU A 106 4.41 -14.79 -6.26
N GLY A 107 5.54 -15.19 -6.86
CA GLY A 107 5.58 -15.66 -8.25
C GLY A 107 5.28 -14.55 -9.28
N THR A 108 5.40 -13.29 -8.86
CA THR A 108 5.21 -12.12 -9.70
C THR A 108 6.44 -11.87 -10.58
N VAL A 109 6.23 -11.22 -11.73
CA VAL A 109 7.33 -10.82 -12.63
C VAL A 109 8.08 -9.56 -12.16
N ARG A 110 7.52 -8.85 -11.18
CA ARG A 110 8.07 -7.65 -10.55
C ARG A 110 8.16 -7.87 -9.03
N PRO A 111 9.16 -7.32 -8.35
CA PRO A 111 9.30 -7.49 -6.92
C PRO A 111 8.16 -6.78 -6.18
N VAL A 112 7.64 -7.40 -5.12
CA VAL A 112 6.49 -6.92 -4.36
C VAL A 112 6.94 -6.33 -3.03
N ILE A 113 6.23 -5.29 -2.63
CA ILE A 113 6.27 -4.70 -1.29
C ILE A 113 4.91 -4.84 -0.64
N MET A 114 4.91 -5.28 0.62
CA MET A 114 3.75 -5.14 1.50
C MET A 114 3.89 -3.90 2.36
N LEU A 115 2.81 -3.17 2.52
CA LEU A 115 2.74 -1.91 3.26
C LEU A 115 1.69 -2.00 4.36
N GLY A 116 2.02 -1.44 5.52
CA GLY A 116 1.08 -1.10 6.59
C GLY A 116 0.04 -2.17 6.89
N GLU A 117 -1.23 -1.85 6.64
CA GLU A 117 -2.38 -2.73 6.88
C GLU A 117 -2.57 -3.83 5.81
N GLY A 118 -1.56 -4.16 5.02
CA GLY A 118 -1.57 -5.29 4.08
C GLY A 118 -1.74 -4.93 2.62
N SER A 119 -1.49 -3.68 2.23
CA SER A 119 -1.49 -3.29 0.82
C SER A 119 -0.27 -3.88 0.12
N LEU A 120 -0.46 -4.50 -1.04
CA LEU A 120 0.60 -5.10 -1.86
C LEU A 120 0.77 -4.27 -3.13
N CYS A 121 1.98 -3.76 -3.39
CA CYS A 121 2.33 -3.04 -4.61
C CYS A 121 3.65 -3.57 -5.19
N TYR A 122 3.93 -3.24 -6.45
CA TYR A 122 5.26 -3.50 -7.00
C TYR A 122 6.25 -2.45 -6.48
N ALA A 123 7.50 -2.85 -6.30
CA ALA A 123 8.52 -1.96 -5.74
C ALA A 123 8.84 -0.77 -6.65
N ASP A 124 8.57 -0.87 -7.95
CA ASP A 124 8.73 0.17 -8.96
C ASP A 124 7.45 0.99 -9.21
N GLU A 125 6.35 0.69 -8.51
CA GLU A 125 5.03 1.27 -8.76
C GLU A 125 4.21 1.38 -7.45
N LEU A 126 4.73 2.14 -6.49
CA LEU A 126 4.16 2.28 -5.13
C LEU A 126 2.76 2.89 -5.15
N SER A 127 2.53 3.82 -6.09
CA SER A 127 1.24 4.50 -6.23
C SER A 127 0.11 3.59 -6.73
N ARG A 128 0.38 2.32 -7.05
CA ARG A 128 -0.64 1.37 -7.55
C ARG A 128 -0.53 0.01 -6.88
N PRO A 129 -1.00 -0.13 -5.62
CA PRO A 129 -1.17 -1.43 -5.02
C PRO A 129 -2.09 -2.31 -5.88
N PHE A 130 -1.75 -3.57 -6.08
CA PHE A 130 -2.54 -4.51 -6.88
C PHE A 130 -3.39 -5.45 -6.01
N ALA A 131 -3.16 -5.48 -4.70
CA ALA A 131 -3.95 -6.28 -3.76
C ALA A 131 -3.92 -5.66 -2.36
N ARG A 132 -4.86 -6.07 -1.50
CA ARG A 132 -4.88 -5.70 -0.09
C ARG A 132 -5.35 -6.87 0.76
N ILE A 133 -4.56 -7.21 1.77
CA ILE A 133 -4.89 -8.20 2.78
C ILE A 133 -5.70 -7.51 3.88
N ARG A 134 -6.84 -8.09 4.26
CA ARG A 134 -7.70 -7.55 5.32
C ARG A 134 -7.47 -8.28 6.65
N PHE A 135 -6.33 -8.01 7.28
CA PHE A 135 -5.93 -8.65 8.54
C PHE A 135 -6.99 -8.56 9.66
N LYS A 136 -7.66 -7.41 9.80
CA LYS A 136 -8.68 -7.22 10.84
C LYS A 136 -9.88 -8.15 10.67
N GLU A 137 -10.26 -8.45 9.43
CA GLU A 137 -11.39 -9.31 9.11
C GLU A 137 -11.02 -10.79 9.20
N SER A 138 -9.73 -11.12 9.05
CA SER A 138 -9.24 -12.48 9.16
C SER A 138 -9.15 -12.98 10.62
N GLY A 139 -9.44 -12.11 11.61
CA GLY A 139 -9.33 -12.44 13.04
C GLY A 139 -7.89 -12.63 13.52
N VAL A 140 -6.90 -12.32 12.68
CA VAL A 140 -5.47 -12.43 12.99
C VAL A 140 -4.88 -11.04 13.10
N GLN A 141 -4.33 -10.73 14.26
CA GLN A 141 -3.33 -9.67 14.35
C GLN A 141 -2.02 -10.26 13.83
N PRO A 142 -1.51 -9.85 12.64
CA PRO A 142 -0.23 -10.33 12.14
C PRO A 142 0.84 -9.78 13.06
N VAL A 143 1.32 -10.61 13.99
CA VAL A 143 2.20 -10.10 15.05
C VAL A 143 3.63 -9.98 14.53
N SER A 144 4.08 -10.81 13.58
CA SER A 144 5.50 -10.79 13.17
C SER A 144 5.91 -11.49 11.87
N GLY A 145 5.05 -12.23 11.15
CA GLY A 145 5.55 -13.07 10.06
C GLY A 145 4.54 -13.44 8.98
N TRP A 146 5.05 -13.49 7.75
CA TRP A 146 4.36 -13.94 6.56
C TRP A 146 5.37 -14.74 5.70
N ALA A 147 4.86 -15.67 4.90
CA ALA A 147 5.66 -16.43 3.95
C ALA A 147 4.80 -16.77 2.74
N ALA A 148 5.33 -16.57 1.54
CA ALA A 148 4.74 -17.20 0.37
C ALA A 148 5.11 -18.69 0.36
N ILE A 149 4.15 -19.54 0.04
CA ILE A 149 4.34 -20.98 -0.15
C ILE A 149 3.82 -21.38 -1.52
N ASN A 150 4.18 -22.59 -1.96
CA ASN A 150 3.64 -23.15 -3.20
C ASN A 150 2.10 -23.13 -3.19
N ASP A 151 1.51 -23.11 -4.37
CA ASP A 151 0.06 -23.17 -4.59
C ASP A 151 -0.58 -24.36 -3.84
N GLN A 152 -1.20 -24.08 -2.69
CA GLN A 152 -2.00 -25.01 -1.90
C GLN A 152 -3.49 -24.91 -2.25
N SER A 153 -3.90 -23.81 -2.87
CA SER A 153 -5.29 -23.53 -3.26
C SER A 153 -5.69 -24.17 -4.60
N GLY A 154 -4.72 -24.44 -5.48
CA GLY A 154 -4.90 -24.97 -6.82
C GLY A 154 -5.20 -23.90 -7.89
N ASP A 155 -4.94 -22.62 -7.62
CA ASP A 155 -5.23 -21.51 -8.53
C ASP A 155 -4.07 -21.20 -9.52
N GLY A 156 -2.97 -21.95 -9.41
CA GLY A 156 -1.77 -21.80 -10.21
C GLY A 156 -0.82 -20.71 -9.70
N ARG A 157 -1.02 -20.14 -8.50
CA ARG A 157 -0.21 -19.06 -7.92
C ARG A 157 0.29 -19.42 -6.51
N PRO A 158 1.44 -18.87 -6.08
CA PRO A 158 1.87 -19.02 -4.69
C PRO A 158 0.84 -18.44 -3.71
N ASP A 159 0.53 -19.18 -2.66
CA ASP A 159 -0.34 -18.72 -1.58
C ASP A 159 0.47 -18.01 -0.50
N LEU A 160 -0.18 -17.10 0.22
CA LEU A 160 0.43 -16.37 1.32
C LEU A 160 0.00 -16.96 2.66
N VAL A 161 0.97 -17.47 3.41
CA VAL A 161 0.79 -17.86 4.81
C VAL A 161 1.06 -16.68 5.71
N ILE A 162 0.14 -16.43 6.63
CA ILE A 162 0.24 -15.40 7.64
C ILE A 162 0.06 -16.04 9.00
N ALA A 163 1.07 -15.90 9.85
CA ALA A 163 1.00 -16.35 11.23
C ALA A 163 0.73 -15.15 12.13
N GLY A 164 -0.22 -15.29 13.06
CA GLY A 164 -0.41 -14.29 14.09
C GLY A 164 -1.16 -14.78 15.32
N GLY A 165 -1.52 -13.81 16.16
CA GLY A 165 -2.24 -14.04 17.41
C GLY A 165 -1.37 -14.02 18.66
N SER A 166 -1.81 -13.21 19.63
CA SER A 166 -1.57 -13.43 21.04
C SER A 166 -2.25 -14.72 21.53
N THR A 167 -1.65 -15.34 22.55
CA THR A 167 -2.08 -16.49 23.36
C THR A 167 -2.40 -17.83 22.67
N ASN A 168 -2.98 -17.89 21.46
CA ASN A 168 -3.41 -19.16 20.84
C ASN A 168 -2.94 -19.41 19.38
N GLY A 169 -2.04 -18.59 18.82
CA GLY A 169 -1.33 -18.84 17.55
C GLY A 169 -2.21 -19.35 16.39
N THR A 170 -2.73 -18.44 15.55
CA THR A 170 -3.48 -18.80 14.34
C THR A 170 -2.61 -18.64 13.11
N VAL A 171 -2.68 -19.61 12.20
CA VAL A 171 -2.05 -19.55 10.88
C VAL A 171 -3.16 -19.50 9.83
N ILE A 172 -3.09 -18.52 8.94
CA ILE A 172 -4.04 -18.34 7.84
C ILE A 172 -3.30 -18.53 6.53
N LEU A 173 -3.92 -19.30 5.65
CA LEU A 173 -3.55 -19.41 4.24
C LEU A 173 -4.45 -18.46 3.44
N LEU A 174 -3.85 -17.60 2.63
CA LEU A 174 -4.55 -16.65 1.78
C LEU A 174 -4.16 -16.87 0.32
N THR A 175 -5.17 -16.94 -0.53
CA THR A 175 -4.99 -16.90 -1.99
C THR A 175 -5.15 -15.46 -2.46
N LEU A 176 -4.25 -15.01 -3.33
CA LEU A 176 -4.27 -13.67 -3.90
C LEU A 176 -5.09 -13.67 -5.20
N ASP A 177 -6.42 -13.72 -5.04
CA ASP A 177 -7.34 -13.63 -6.17
C ASP A 177 -7.35 -12.20 -6.75
N SER A 178 -6.79 -12.04 -7.95
CA SER A 178 -6.78 -10.77 -8.69
C SER A 178 -8.12 -10.45 -9.35
N THR A 179 -9.12 -11.34 -9.30
CA THR A 179 -10.43 -11.14 -9.92
C THR A 179 -11.39 -10.42 -8.96
N ALA A 180 -11.15 -9.12 -8.76
CA ALA A 180 -12.08 -8.16 -8.14
C ALA A 180 -12.75 -8.61 -6.82
N SER A 181 -12.12 -8.32 -5.67
CA SER A 181 -12.78 -8.47 -4.37
C SER A 181 -13.88 -7.41 -4.20
N SER A 182 -15.14 -7.84 -4.14
CA SER A 182 -16.25 -6.99 -3.70
C SER A 182 -16.11 -6.71 -2.21
N VAL A 183 -16.10 -5.44 -1.80
CA VAL A 183 -16.22 -5.09 -0.37
C VAL A 183 -17.26 -4.00 -0.17
N ALA A 184 -18.35 -4.37 0.50
CA ALA A 184 -19.31 -3.43 1.06
C ALA A 184 -18.84 -2.99 2.45
N TYR A 185 -18.79 -1.68 2.73
CA TYR A 185 -18.83 -1.19 4.10
C TYR A 185 -20.27 -0.85 4.45
N ASN A 186 -20.88 -1.62 5.36
CA ASN A 186 -22.12 -1.26 6.04
C ASN A 186 -21.80 -1.07 7.53
N ASN A 187 -21.70 0.17 7.99
CA ASN A 187 -21.62 0.49 9.42
C ASN A 187 -22.97 0.98 10.01
N ASP A 188 -24.08 0.85 9.27
CA ASP A 188 -25.40 1.28 9.74
C ASP A 188 -26.27 0.04 10.04
N PRO A 189 -26.71 -0.18 11.30
CA PRO A 189 -27.52 -1.34 11.69
C PRO A 189 -28.92 -1.37 11.05
N LEU A 190 -29.30 -0.32 10.31
CA LEU A 190 -30.50 -0.27 9.45
C LEU A 190 -30.10 0.43 8.13
N PRO A 191 -29.89 -0.28 7.00
CA PRO A 191 -29.32 0.37 5.81
C PRO A 191 -30.39 1.23 5.13
N GLN A 192 -30.43 2.52 5.48
CA GLN A 192 -31.16 3.53 4.70
C GLN A 192 -30.51 3.72 3.31
N VAL A 193 -29.21 3.48 3.22
CA VAL A 193 -28.42 3.53 1.99
C VAL A 193 -27.28 2.52 2.06
N SER A 194 -26.99 1.83 0.96
CA SER A 194 -25.77 1.02 0.78
C SER A 194 -25.21 1.19 -0.62
N ALA A 195 -23.91 0.93 -0.79
CA ALA A 195 -23.27 0.97 -2.10
C ALA A 195 -22.21 -0.15 -2.20
N ARG A 196 -22.08 -0.73 -3.40
CA ARG A 196 -21.10 -1.79 -3.70
C ARG A 196 -20.67 -1.74 -5.16
N MET A 197 -19.45 -2.21 -5.44
CA MET A 197 -18.91 -2.36 -6.79
C MET A 197 -18.96 -3.82 -7.23
N PHE A 198 -19.36 -4.05 -8.48
CA PHE A 198 -19.20 -5.32 -9.20
C PHE A 198 -18.48 -5.08 -10.52
N GLY A 199 -17.19 -5.38 -10.57
CA GLY A 199 -16.33 -5.03 -11.69
C GLY A 199 -16.41 -3.53 -11.97
N THR A 200 -17.01 -3.15 -13.10
CA THR A 200 -17.19 -1.75 -13.51
C THR A 200 -18.58 -1.18 -13.16
N THR A 201 -19.46 -1.97 -12.56
CA THR A 201 -20.82 -1.50 -12.16
C THR A 201 -20.83 -1.05 -10.72
N LEU A 202 -21.26 0.19 -10.47
CA LEU A 202 -21.63 0.68 -9.15
C LEU A 202 -23.12 0.40 -8.89
N GLU A 203 -23.41 -0.32 -7.81
CA GLU A 203 -24.76 -0.53 -7.30
C GLU A 203 -24.98 0.30 -6.03
N VAL A 204 -26.05 1.10 -5.99
CA VAL A 204 -26.45 1.91 -4.83
C VAL A 204 -27.90 1.63 -4.48
N VAL A 205 -28.16 1.14 -3.27
CA VAL A 205 -29.51 0.94 -2.75
C VAL A 205 -29.88 2.12 -1.87
N THR A 206 -31.06 2.70 -2.10
CA THR A 206 -31.60 3.80 -1.28
C THR A 206 -33.05 3.53 -0.87
N THR A 207 -33.51 4.08 0.24
CA THR A 207 -34.91 3.95 0.68
C THR A 207 -35.84 5.02 0.10
N GLN A 208 -35.29 6.11 -0.43
CA GLN A 208 -36.03 7.23 -1.00
C GLN A 208 -35.27 7.86 -2.17
N PRO A 209 -35.94 8.62 -3.06
CA PRO A 209 -35.25 9.35 -4.11
C PRO A 209 -34.23 10.33 -3.54
N VAL A 210 -32.99 10.29 -4.04
CA VAL A 210 -31.87 11.07 -3.49
C VAL A 210 -30.78 11.26 -4.55
N MET A 211 -30.02 12.35 -4.47
CA MET A 211 -28.87 12.59 -5.34
C MET A 211 -27.74 11.59 -5.06
N ILE A 212 -27.20 11.00 -6.13
CA ILE A 212 -26.09 10.06 -6.11
C ILE A 212 -24.96 10.61 -7.00
N SER A 213 -23.74 10.61 -6.51
CA SER A 213 -22.53 10.88 -7.29
C SER A 213 -21.40 9.98 -6.84
N ALA A 214 -20.40 9.79 -7.70
CA ALA A 214 -19.23 9.00 -7.35
C ALA A 214 -17.96 9.62 -7.92
N GLN A 215 -16.87 9.44 -7.18
CA GLN A 215 -15.53 9.81 -7.60
C GLN A 215 -14.55 8.71 -7.18
N LEU A 216 -13.61 8.41 -8.06
CA LEU A 216 -12.48 7.55 -7.78
C LEU A 216 -11.45 8.33 -6.98
N VAL A 217 -10.93 7.73 -5.93
CA VAL A 217 -9.80 8.23 -5.15
C VAL A 217 -8.69 7.20 -5.27
N THR A 218 -7.58 7.59 -5.90
CA THR A 218 -6.38 6.76 -5.96
C THR A 218 -5.69 6.74 -4.61
N THR A 219 -4.83 5.76 -4.41
CA THR A 219 -4.11 5.57 -3.14
C THR A 219 -3.16 6.72 -2.80
N ASP A 220 -2.67 7.45 -3.80
CA ASP A 220 -1.90 8.69 -3.62
C ASP A 220 -2.77 9.94 -3.36
N GLY A 221 -4.08 9.77 -3.18
CA GLY A 221 -5.02 10.83 -2.82
C GLY A 221 -5.58 11.64 -4.00
N ARG A 222 -5.17 11.36 -5.24
CA ARG A 222 -5.76 12.04 -6.42
C ARG A 222 -7.21 11.61 -6.59
N MET A 223 -8.08 12.56 -6.92
CA MET A 223 -9.51 12.34 -7.11
C MET A 223 -9.88 12.51 -8.59
N PHE A 224 -10.66 11.57 -9.11
CA PHE A 224 -11.16 11.60 -10.48
C PHE A 224 -12.69 11.43 -10.47
N PRO A 225 -13.44 12.34 -11.10
CA PRO A 225 -14.90 12.20 -11.19
C PRO A 225 -15.27 10.98 -12.03
N THR A 226 -16.14 10.11 -11.53
CA THR A 226 -16.58 8.89 -12.24
C THR A 226 -18.07 8.90 -12.57
N GLN A 227 -18.91 9.38 -11.65
CA GLN A 227 -20.35 9.53 -11.85
C GLN A 227 -20.78 10.93 -11.44
N SER A 228 -21.25 11.71 -12.41
CA SER A 228 -21.81 13.03 -12.16
C SER A 228 -23.07 12.94 -11.30
N PRO A 229 -23.36 13.96 -10.44
CA PRO A 229 -24.56 13.98 -9.61
C PRO A 229 -25.82 13.72 -10.42
N THR A 230 -26.55 12.66 -10.05
CA THR A 230 -27.78 12.23 -10.72
C THR A 230 -28.85 11.90 -9.68
N GLN A 231 -30.11 12.21 -9.98
CA GLN A 231 -31.23 11.84 -9.11
C GLN A 231 -31.46 10.33 -9.16
N GLY A 232 -31.20 9.63 -8.06
CA GLY A 232 -31.54 8.21 -7.88
C GLY A 232 -32.98 8.01 -7.45
N SER A 233 -33.55 6.85 -7.78
CA SER A 233 -34.85 6.40 -7.27
C SER A 233 -34.70 5.66 -5.95
N ALA A 234 -35.80 5.50 -5.20
CA ALA A 234 -35.85 4.49 -4.15
C ALA A 234 -35.61 3.09 -4.75
N GLY A 235 -34.92 2.22 -4.02
CA GLY A 235 -34.51 0.89 -4.47
C GLY A 235 -33.10 0.85 -5.02
N MET A 236 -32.83 -0.10 -5.92
CA MET A 236 -31.51 -0.33 -6.50
C MET A 236 -31.27 0.59 -7.70
N ASN A 237 -30.17 1.35 -7.65
CA ASN A 237 -29.66 2.17 -8.73
C ASN A 237 -28.35 1.55 -9.25
N ARG A 238 -28.19 1.45 -10.58
CA ARG A 238 -26.99 0.87 -11.21
C ARG A 238 -26.34 1.88 -12.14
N PHE A 239 -25.02 2.02 -12.02
CA PHE A 239 -24.22 2.91 -12.86
C PHE A 239 -23.08 2.11 -13.49
N ASP A 240 -23.02 2.07 -14.82
CA ASP A 240 -21.87 1.51 -15.53
C ASP A 240 -20.76 2.56 -15.57
N LEU A 241 -19.67 2.27 -14.86
CA LEU A 241 -18.51 3.15 -14.75
C LEU A 241 -17.39 2.75 -15.70
N ARG A 242 -17.61 1.82 -16.64
CA ARG A 242 -16.55 1.30 -17.53
C ARG A 242 -15.77 2.42 -18.20
N GLN A 243 -16.44 3.33 -18.89
CA GLN A 243 -15.77 4.42 -19.61
C GLN A 243 -15.02 5.36 -18.66
N ALA A 244 -15.60 5.65 -17.49
CA ALA A 244 -14.94 6.48 -16.49
C ALA A 244 -13.70 5.80 -15.91
N LEU A 245 -13.72 4.47 -15.76
CA LEU A 245 -12.63 3.70 -15.19
C LEU A 245 -11.55 3.33 -16.22
N GLU A 246 -11.91 3.19 -17.51
CA GLU A 246 -10.98 2.82 -18.60
C GLU A 246 -9.78 3.75 -18.72
N GLY A 247 -9.98 5.06 -18.52
CA GLY A 247 -8.93 6.08 -18.57
C GLY A 247 -8.03 6.13 -17.34
N HIS A 248 -8.32 5.36 -16.30
CA HIS A 248 -7.49 5.28 -15.11
C HIS A 248 -6.55 4.07 -15.17
N PRO A 249 -5.45 4.02 -14.41
CA PRO A 249 -4.64 2.82 -14.27
C PRO A 249 -5.37 1.72 -13.49
N ALA A 250 -5.01 0.45 -13.72
CA ALA A 250 -5.44 -0.66 -12.87
C ALA A 250 -4.79 -0.55 -11.48
N GLY A 251 -5.43 -1.09 -10.44
CA GLY A 251 -4.94 -1.02 -9.06
C GLY A 251 -6.01 -0.75 -8.00
N ALA A 252 -5.57 -0.79 -6.74
CA ALA A 252 -6.37 -0.53 -5.56
C ALA A 252 -6.78 0.95 -5.52
N CYS A 253 -8.05 1.17 -5.26
CA CYS A 253 -8.65 2.49 -5.23
C CYS A 253 -9.88 2.50 -4.33
N ILE A 254 -10.31 3.70 -3.95
CA ILE A 254 -11.52 3.92 -3.18
C ILE A 254 -12.52 4.64 -4.07
N MET A 255 -13.71 4.05 -4.27
CA MET A 255 -14.84 4.80 -4.82
C MET A 255 -15.52 5.55 -3.67
N HIS A 256 -15.45 6.87 -3.69
CA HIS A 256 -16.26 7.73 -2.82
C HIS A 256 -17.62 7.95 -3.46
N VAL A 257 -18.64 7.29 -2.93
CA VAL A 257 -20.03 7.43 -3.36
C VAL A 257 -20.74 8.36 -2.41
N ARG A 258 -21.19 9.52 -2.91
CA ARG A 258 -22.02 10.45 -2.14
C ARG A 258 -23.49 10.17 -2.44
N VAL A 259 -24.28 9.95 -1.40
CA VAL A 259 -25.72 9.70 -1.47
C VAL A 259 -26.42 10.69 -0.53
N GLY A 260 -26.93 11.79 -1.09
CA GLY A 260 -27.37 12.95 -0.33
C GLY A 260 -26.22 13.49 0.53
N ASP A 261 -26.42 13.52 1.84
CA ASP A 261 -25.43 14.00 2.81
C ASP A 261 -24.48 12.91 3.30
N LYS A 262 -24.74 11.64 2.97
CA LYS A 262 -23.88 10.51 3.34
C LYS A 262 -22.78 10.30 2.29
N VAL A 263 -21.59 9.92 2.74
CA VAL A 263 -20.48 9.48 1.88
C VAL A 263 -20.09 8.06 2.27
N ILE A 264 -20.02 7.18 1.28
CA ILE A 264 -19.66 5.76 1.42
C ILE A 264 -18.36 5.55 0.66
N GLY A 265 -17.35 5.02 1.33
CA GLY A 265 -16.10 4.57 0.70
C GLY A 265 -16.17 3.10 0.35
N ILE A 266 -15.95 2.76 -0.92
CA ILE A 266 -15.89 1.38 -1.41
C ILE A 266 -14.47 1.10 -1.88
N ASN A 267 -13.76 0.25 -1.15
CA ASN A 267 -12.45 -0.22 -1.60
C ASN A 267 -12.63 -1.27 -2.68
N PHE A 268 -11.93 -1.14 -3.80
CA PHE A 268 -11.89 -2.18 -4.83
C PHE A 268 -10.53 -2.17 -5.53
N VAL A 269 -10.23 -3.27 -6.22
CA VAL A 269 -9.08 -3.38 -7.12
C VAL A 269 -9.64 -3.42 -8.54
N ARG A 270 -9.14 -2.53 -9.39
CA ARG A 270 -9.44 -2.55 -10.83
C ARG A 270 -8.47 -3.43 -11.58
#